data_AF-A0A936SNI5-F1
#
_entry.id   AF-A0A936SNI5-F1
#
_cell.length_a   1.000
_cell.length_b   1.000
_cell.length_c   1.000
_cell.angle_alpha   90.00
_cell.angle_beta   90.00
_cell.angle_gamma   90.00
#
_symmetry.space_group_name_H-M   'P 1'
#
loop_
_entity.id
_entity.type
_entity.pdbx_description
1 polymer ?
#
loop_
_entity_poly.entity_id
_entity_poly.type
_entity_poly.pdbx_seq_one_letter_code
_entity_poly.pdbx_strand_id
1 'polypeptide(L)'
;MATASEQIDSAPEPALHSAWCAGYVVLGVPIQVASHSATAFERVDETYAAFRQAVATPAFSAALERGAGGAYSVIDSRGYRREWPDEHAATLDLLDRIVHGVLAELHARGIYAIHAGASVYRGAALIIAGRSGQGKTTLVLGLLRRGFGLLSDEFAVAEPGTQRIVPYRRSVHIRPGTPELIPELSFVRERPQVRLGGGIEWTLTPADLAQAFPGCLAAAAPLRNVLLLEGAPQPQAEPAITPVPAALAAIALLRGTWAASLGFADGLERIGHLLGGVRCARLRVGALDATTDCIARWLEADL
;
A
#
# COMPACT_ATOMS: atom_id res chain seq x y z
N MET A 1 21.82 59.77 42.69
CA MET A 1 21.73 59.56 41.23
C MET A 1 21.92 58.07 40.98
N ALA A 2 20.82 57.37 40.70
CA ALA A 2 20.80 55.94 40.44
C ALA A 2 20.84 55.72 38.93
N THR A 3 21.67 54.79 38.44
CA THR A 3 21.58 54.28 37.07
C THR A 3 21.80 52.76 37.08
N ALA A 4 20.66 52.08 37.22
CA ALA A 4 20.21 50.82 36.64
C ALA A 4 21.25 49.81 36.12
N SER A 5 21.28 48.68 36.83
CA SER A 5 21.72 47.36 36.35
C SER A 5 20.62 46.69 35.51
N GLU A 6 21.06 45.99 34.46
CA GLU A 6 20.46 44.82 33.78
C GLU A 6 18.94 44.60 33.79
N GLN A 7 18.36 44.60 32.59
CA GLN A 7 17.34 43.62 32.20
C GLN A 7 17.38 43.48 30.67
N ILE A 8 18.12 42.48 30.19
CA ILE A 8 17.92 41.93 28.85
C ILE A 8 16.65 41.11 28.96
N ASP A 9 15.56 41.65 28.42
CA ASP A 9 14.28 40.97 28.29
C ASP A 9 14.48 39.79 27.33
N SER A 10 14.81 38.62 27.88
CA SER A 10 14.78 37.37 27.15
C SER A 10 13.32 37.04 26.88
N ALA A 11 12.84 37.47 25.72
CA ALA A 11 11.58 36.99 25.17
C ALA A 11 11.57 35.45 25.28
N PRO A 12 10.51 34.82 25.80
CA PRO A 12 10.44 33.38 25.81
C PRO A 12 10.54 32.88 24.36
N GLU A 13 11.49 31.97 24.10
CA GLU A 13 11.47 31.18 22.87
C GLU A 13 10.03 30.65 22.70
N PRO A 14 9.40 30.86 21.52
CA PRO A 14 8.07 30.34 21.31
C PRO A 14 8.15 28.82 21.47
N ALA A 15 7.46 28.31 22.50
CA ALA A 15 7.40 26.89 22.79
C ALA A 15 7.16 26.11 21.49
N LEU A 16 8.11 25.22 21.15
CA LEU A 16 7.98 24.28 20.04
C LEU A 16 6.66 23.53 20.22
N HIS A 17 5.62 23.94 19.48
CA HIS A 17 4.30 23.32 19.54
C HIS A 17 4.44 21.83 19.23
N SER A 18 3.96 21.00 20.15
CA SER A 18 4.10 19.54 20.19
C SER A 18 3.88 18.87 18.83
N ALA A 19 4.95 18.44 18.18
CA ALA A 19 4.87 17.62 16.97
C ALA A 19 4.58 16.16 17.35
N TRP A 20 3.62 15.54 16.67
CA TRP A 20 3.46 14.09 16.70
C TRP A 20 4.57 13.46 15.87
N CYS A 21 5.20 12.40 16.37
CA CYS A 21 6.32 11.75 15.70
C CYS A 21 6.32 10.24 16.00
N ALA A 22 6.58 9.42 14.98
CA ALA A 22 6.77 7.99 15.13
C ALA A 22 7.74 7.44 14.08
N GLY A 23 8.36 6.30 14.44
CA GLY A 23 9.12 5.47 13.54
C GLY A 23 8.27 4.32 12.99
N TYR A 24 8.59 3.89 11.77
CA TYR A 24 8.03 2.70 11.15
C TYR A 24 9.14 1.92 10.45
N VAL A 25 9.09 0.58 10.46
CA VAL A 25 10.04 -0.28 9.75
C VAL A 25 9.31 -1.06 8.68
N VAL A 26 9.38 -0.59 7.44
CA VAL A 26 8.67 -1.16 6.30
C VAL A 26 9.61 -2.08 5.53
N LEU A 27 9.45 -3.40 5.71
CA LEU A 27 10.34 -4.42 5.12
C LEU A 27 11.83 -4.10 5.31
N GLY A 28 12.17 -3.74 6.55
CA GLY A 28 13.52 -3.37 6.96
C GLY A 28 13.92 -1.93 6.62
N VAL A 29 13.08 -1.13 5.96
CA VAL A 29 13.31 0.30 5.73
C VAL A 29 12.85 1.10 6.95
N PRO A 30 13.78 1.64 7.77
CA PRO A 30 13.39 2.50 8.88
C PRO A 30 12.99 3.87 8.31
N ILE A 31 11.77 4.30 8.60
CA ILE A 31 11.27 5.63 8.27
C ILE A 31 10.83 6.37 9.52
N GLN A 32 10.94 7.69 9.51
CA GLN A 32 10.42 8.56 10.56
C GLN A 32 9.42 9.55 9.98
N VAL A 33 8.27 9.68 10.62
CA VAL A 33 7.25 10.65 10.19
C VAL A 33 6.92 11.56 11.35
N ALA A 34 6.89 12.87 11.06
CA ALA A 34 6.47 13.91 12.00
C ALA A 34 5.30 14.73 11.44
N SER A 35 4.48 15.30 12.30
CA SER A 35 3.38 16.18 11.89
C SER A 35 3.05 17.19 12.98
N HIS A 36 2.72 18.42 12.58
CA HIS A 36 2.09 19.44 13.45
C HIS A 36 0.55 19.33 13.46
N SER A 37 -0.02 18.37 12.74
CA SER A 37 -1.44 18.03 12.77
C SER A 37 -1.67 16.62 13.32
N ALA A 38 -2.46 16.52 14.39
CA ALA A 38 -2.88 15.26 15.00
C ALA A 38 -3.60 14.38 13.99
N THR A 39 -4.58 14.96 13.28
CA THR A 39 -5.40 14.27 12.30
C THR A 39 -4.55 13.69 11.17
N ALA A 40 -3.61 14.47 10.62
CA ALA A 40 -2.72 13.99 9.57
C ALA A 40 -1.82 12.86 10.09
N PHE A 41 -1.32 12.98 11.32
CA PHE A 41 -0.49 11.96 11.95
C PHE A 41 -1.26 10.66 12.18
N GLU A 42 -2.48 10.74 12.72
CA GLU A 42 -3.36 9.59 12.92
C GLU A 42 -3.62 8.85 11.61
N ARG A 43 -3.73 9.56 10.48
CA ARG A 43 -3.88 8.94 9.15
C ARG A 43 -2.63 8.19 8.71
N VAL A 44 -1.44 8.73 8.96
CA VAL A 44 -0.19 8.01 8.72
C VAL A 44 -0.12 6.77 9.62
N ASP A 45 -0.41 6.93 10.91
CA ASP A 45 -0.31 5.85 11.88
C ASP A 45 -1.29 4.71 11.60
N GLU A 46 -2.54 5.05 11.26
CA GLU A 46 -3.56 4.08 10.82
C GLU A 46 -3.11 3.35 9.54
N THR A 47 -2.49 4.06 8.60
CA THR A 47 -2.03 3.52 7.33
C THR A 47 -0.85 2.56 7.49
N TYR A 48 0.09 2.88 8.39
CA TYR A 48 1.33 2.14 8.63
C TYR A 48 1.33 1.39 9.96
N ALA A 49 0.16 1.15 10.56
CA ALA A 49 0.02 0.57 11.91
C ALA A 49 0.81 -0.73 12.11
N ALA A 50 0.84 -1.60 11.10
CA ALA A 50 1.57 -2.87 11.14
C ALA A 50 3.10 -2.73 11.19
N PHE A 51 3.63 -1.55 10.86
CA PHE A 51 5.05 -1.27 10.76
C PHE A 51 5.56 -0.41 11.92
N ARG A 52 4.70 0.00 12.85
CA ARG A 52 5.07 0.93 13.93
C ARG A 52 6.15 0.33 14.82
N GLN A 53 7.31 0.99 14.87
CA GLN A 53 8.48 0.53 15.62
C GLN A 53 9.40 1.71 15.92
N ALA A 54 10.12 1.67 17.05
CA ALA A 54 11.14 2.67 17.34
C ALA A 54 12.24 2.68 16.25
N VAL A 55 12.55 3.88 15.75
CA VAL A 55 13.59 4.10 14.74
C VAL A 55 14.61 5.07 15.31
N ALA A 56 15.87 4.63 15.41
CA ALA A 56 16.98 5.47 15.88
C ALA A 56 17.60 6.30 14.74
N THR A 57 17.73 5.71 13.56
CA THR A 57 18.31 6.36 12.37
C THR A 57 17.43 6.04 11.16
N PRO A 58 16.61 7.00 10.71
CA PRO A 58 15.74 6.78 9.56
C PRO A 58 16.55 6.78 8.26
N ALA A 59 16.21 5.87 7.35
CA ALA A 59 16.66 5.90 5.96
C ALA A 59 15.87 6.93 5.13
N PHE A 60 14.62 7.18 5.53
CA PHE A 60 13.77 8.21 4.94
C PHE A 60 12.96 8.90 6.03
N SER A 61 12.82 10.22 5.96
CA SER A 61 11.94 10.97 6.86
C SER A 61 11.02 11.89 6.07
N ALA A 62 9.79 12.06 6.53
CA ALA A 62 8.86 13.03 6.00
C ALA A 62 8.14 13.77 7.14
N ALA A 63 7.81 15.04 6.93
CA ALA A 63 7.10 15.83 7.91
C ALA A 63 6.01 16.70 7.27
N LEU A 64 4.92 16.90 8.01
CA LEU A 64 3.92 17.91 7.73
C LEU A 64 3.99 19.01 8.79
N GLU A 65 4.37 20.20 8.36
CA GLU A 65 4.52 21.37 9.20
C GLU A 65 3.35 22.34 8.96
N ARG A 66 2.85 22.97 10.02
CA ARG A 66 1.88 24.07 9.92
C ARG A 66 2.61 25.41 10.05
N GLY A 67 2.51 26.24 9.03
CA GLY A 67 3.11 27.58 8.98
C GLY A 67 2.26 28.65 9.68
N ALA A 68 2.88 29.80 9.97
CA ALA A 68 2.24 30.92 10.69
C ALA A 68 1.02 31.51 9.95
N GLY A 69 0.95 31.38 8.63
CA GLY A 69 -0.18 31.82 7.80
C GLY A 69 -1.33 30.82 7.68
N GLY A 70 -1.30 29.71 8.43
CA GLY A 70 -2.30 28.65 8.34
C GLY A 70 -2.10 27.66 7.17
N ALA A 71 -1.12 27.92 6.30
CA ALA A 71 -0.68 26.99 5.26
C ALA A 71 0.03 25.77 5.86
N TYR A 72 0.02 24.67 5.10
CA TYR A 72 0.69 23.42 5.45
C TYR A 72 1.87 23.19 4.52
N SER A 73 3.01 22.76 5.05
CA SER A 73 4.19 22.37 4.29
C SER A 73 4.45 20.88 4.45
N VAL A 74 4.63 20.16 3.35
CA VAL A 74 5.15 18.79 3.37
C VAL A 74 6.61 18.83 2.94
N ILE A 75 7.48 18.23 3.75
CA ILE A 75 8.91 18.12 3.48
C ILE A 75 9.39 16.68 3.63
N ASP A 76 10.47 16.32 2.96
CA ASP A 76 11.14 15.04 3.16
C ASP A 76 12.68 15.12 3.19
N SER A 77 13.31 14.05 3.67
CA SER A 77 14.78 13.94 3.77
C SER A 77 15.49 13.80 2.42
N ARG A 78 14.74 13.78 1.31
CA ARG A 78 15.27 13.76 -0.06
C ARG A 78 15.19 15.14 -0.72
N GLY A 79 14.86 16.17 0.06
CA GLY A 79 14.84 17.57 -0.40
C GLY A 79 13.50 18.00 -0.99
N TYR A 80 12.44 17.20 -0.88
CA TYR A 80 11.10 17.65 -1.26
C TYR A 80 10.61 18.73 -0.29
N ARG A 81 9.98 19.77 -0.83
CA ARG A 81 9.24 20.78 -0.07
C ARG A 81 8.09 21.29 -0.92
N ARG A 82 6.87 21.25 -0.40
CA ARG A 82 5.71 21.84 -1.05
C ARG A 82 4.71 22.39 -0.04
N GLU A 83 4.13 23.53 -0.37
CA GLU A 83 3.07 24.16 0.41
C GLU A 83 1.69 23.81 -0.14
N TRP A 84 0.73 23.72 0.77
CA TRP A 84 -0.67 23.41 0.52
C TRP A 84 -1.57 24.36 1.30
N PRO A 85 -2.70 24.80 0.70
CA PRO A 85 -3.62 25.71 1.37
C PRO A 85 -4.47 25.03 2.45
N ASP A 86 -4.58 23.69 2.42
CA ASP A 86 -5.42 22.91 3.31
C ASP A 86 -4.72 21.65 3.82
N GLU A 87 -5.12 21.21 5.03
CA GLU A 87 -4.54 20.05 5.72
C GLU A 87 -4.77 18.75 4.96
N HIS A 88 -5.92 18.64 4.28
CA HIS A 88 -6.31 17.42 3.62
C HIS A 88 -5.38 17.12 2.45
N ALA A 89 -5.17 18.09 1.56
CA ALA A 89 -4.23 17.99 0.45
C ALA A 89 -2.79 17.74 0.95
N ALA A 90 -2.37 18.42 2.03
CA ALA A 90 -1.07 18.18 2.65
C ALA A 90 -0.94 16.75 3.21
N THR A 91 -2.00 16.19 3.80
CA THR A 91 -2.01 14.81 4.31
C THR A 91 -1.89 13.80 3.18
N LEU A 92 -2.60 14.02 2.06
CA LEU A 92 -2.49 13.16 0.88
C LEU A 92 -1.08 13.20 0.30
N ASP A 93 -0.49 14.39 0.20
CA ASP A 93 0.88 14.56 -0.26
C ASP A 93 1.89 13.90 0.68
N LEU A 94 1.73 14.05 2.01
CA LEU A 94 2.57 13.37 2.99
C LEU A 94 2.52 11.84 2.82
N LEU A 95 1.33 11.25 2.72
CA LEU A 95 1.17 9.81 2.49
C LEU A 95 1.82 9.36 1.19
N ASP A 96 1.65 10.13 0.11
CA ASP A 96 2.27 9.88 -1.18
C ASP A 96 3.81 9.97 -1.11
N ARG A 97 4.36 10.95 -0.37
CA ARG A 97 5.79 11.07 -0.12
C ARG A 97 6.35 9.88 0.66
N ILE A 98 5.62 9.39 1.67
CA ILE A 98 6.03 8.18 2.40
C ILE A 98 6.09 6.98 1.46
N VAL A 99 5.06 6.75 0.63
CA VAL A 99 5.06 5.65 -0.34
C VAL A 99 6.27 5.75 -1.28
N HIS A 100 6.52 6.92 -1.86
CA HIS A 100 7.64 7.13 -2.78
C HIS A 100 9.02 7.00 -2.10
N GLY A 101 9.14 7.46 -0.85
CA GLY A 101 10.35 7.29 -0.03
C GLY A 101 10.65 5.82 0.24
N VAL A 102 9.65 5.07 0.72
CA VAL A 102 9.75 3.63 0.97
C VAL A 102 10.12 2.88 -0.31
N LEU A 103 9.43 3.13 -1.43
CA LEU A 103 9.71 2.45 -2.70
C LEU A 103 11.13 2.71 -3.21
N ALA A 104 11.65 3.94 -3.04
CA ALA A 104 13.02 4.27 -3.41
C ALA A 104 14.04 3.51 -2.55
N GLU A 105 13.82 3.43 -1.24
CA GLU A 105 14.68 2.70 -0.31
C GLU A 105 14.63 1.18 -0.55
N LEU A 106 13.46 0.63 -0.84
CA LEU A 106 13.31 -0.78 -1.24
C LEU A 106 14.10 -1.05 -2.53
N HIS A 107 13.96 -0.19 -3.54
CA HIS A 107 14.68 -0.33 -4.80
C HIS A 107 16.20 -0.25 -4.61
N ALA A 108 16.70 0.68 -3.80
CA ALA A 108 18.13 0.78 -3.47
C ALA A 108 18.68 -0.50 -2.82
N ARG A 109 17.82 -1.31 -2.20
CA ARG A 109 18.15 -2.60 -1.58
C ARG A 109 17.86 -3.79 -2.49
N GLY A 110 17.52 -3.55 -3.77
CA GLY A 110 17.19 -4.57 -4.75
C GLY A 110 15.82 -5.23 -4.54
N ILE A 111 14.96 -4.68 -3.69
CA ILE A 111 13.60 -5.16 -3.45
C ILE A 111 12.65 -4.47 -4.44
N TYR A 112 11.86 -5.27 -5.16
CA TYR A 112 10.97 -4.77 -6.21
C TYR A 112 9.51 -4.83 -5.78
N ALA A 113 8.84 -3.69 -5.83
CA ALA A 113 7.42 -3.56 -5.59
C ALA A 113 6.66 -3.35 -6.91
N ILE A 114 5.69 -4.22 -7.16
CA ILE A 114 4.83 -4.19 -8.33
C ILE A 114 3.44 -3.75 -7.87
N HIS A 115 2.87 -2.71 -8.48
CA HIS A 115 1.52 -2.23 -8.14
C HIS A 115 0.45 -3.25 -8.54
N ALA A 116 0.19 -4.19 -7.64
CA ALA A 116 -0.67 -5.34 -7.80
C ALA A 116 -1.08 -5.87 -6.43
N GLY A 117 -2.25 -6.50 -6.38
CA GLY A 117 -2.66 -7.27 -5.21
C GLY A 117 -1.88 -8.59 -5.15
N ALA A 118 -1.65 -9.11 -3.95
CA ALA A 118 -0.97 -10.37 -3.73
C ALA A 118 -1.67 -11.18 -2.63
N SER A 119 -1.93 -12.44 -2.94
CA SER A 119 -2.57 -13.41 -2.04
C SER A 119 -1.82 -14.74 -2.04
N VAL A 120 -2.06 -15.58 -1.05
CA VAL A 120 -1.53 -16.94 -0.95
C VAL A 120 -2.67 -17.93 -0.92
N TYR A 121 -2.57 -18.99 -1.71
CA TYR A 121 -3.47 -20.12 -1.65
C TYR A 121 -2.65 -21.41 -1.61
N ARG A 122 -2.90 -22.25 -0.60
CA ARG A 122 -2.20 -23.53 -0.40
C ARG A 122 -0.66 -23.41 -0.51
N GLY A 123 -0.09 -22.36 0.07
CA GLY A 123 1.36 -22.12 0.09
C GLY A 123 1.95 -21.52 -1.19
N ALA A 124 1.14 -21.20 -2.20
CA ALA A 124 1.57 -20.57 -3.44
C ALA A 124 1.04 -19.13 -3.54
N ALA A 125 1.91 -18.18 -3.89
CA ALA A 125 1.51 -16.79 -4.11
C ALA A 125 0.84 -16.61 -5.49
N LEU A 126 -0.19 -15.77 -5.48
CA LEU A 126 -0.94 -15.28 -6.62
C LEU A 126 -0.79 -13.75 -6.66
N ILE A 127 -0.33 -13.21 -7.79
CA ILE A 127 -0.37 -11.77 -8.07
C ILE A 127 -1.61 -11.46 -8.92
N ILE A 128 -2.32 -10.40 -8.56
CA ILE A 128 -3.48 -9.87 -9.29
C ILE A 128 -3.14 -8.45 -9.75
N ALA A 129 -2.88 -8.30 -11.04
CA ALA A 129 -2.45 -7.04 -11.63
C ALA A 129 -3.52 -6.46 -12.55
N GLY A 130 -3.66 -5.14 -12.53
CA GLY A 130 -4.69 -4.42 -13.28
C GLY A 130 -4.58 -2.92 -13.00
N ARG A 131 -5.18 -2.10 -13.85
CA ARG A 131 -5.19 -0.63 -13.64
C ARG A 131 -6.00 -0.27 -12.39
N SER A 132 -5.79 0.95 -11.88
CA SER A 132 -6.66 1.49 -10.82
C SER A 132 -8.13 1.40 -11.23
N GLY A 133 -8.99 1.03 -10.29
CA GLY A 133 -10.44 0.86 -10.53
C GLY A 133 -10.87 -0.46 -11.15
N GLN A 134 -9.97 -1.37 -11.54
CA GLN A 134 -10.37 -2.70 -12.04
C GLN A 134 -10.76 -3.70 -10.93
N GLY A 135 -10.80 -3.27 -9.66
CA GLY A 135 -11.27 -4.10 -8.55
C GLY A 135 -10.21 -4.98 -7.88
N LYS A 136 -8.90 -4.70 -8.04
CA LYS A 136 -7.81 -5.46 -7.38
C LYS A 136 -8.04 -5.63 -5.87
N THR A 137 -8.19 -4.53 -5.14
CA THR A 137 -8.38 -4.53 -3.69
C THR A 137 -9.63 -5.31 -3.29
N THR A 138 -10.78 -5.05 -3.93
CA THR A 138 -12.03 -5.78 -3.68
C THR A 138 -11.90 -7.28 -3.96
N LEU A 139 -11.19 -7.66 -5.02
CA LEU A 139 -10.97 -9.06 -5.37
C LEU A 139 -10.04 -9.76 -4.37
N VAL A 140 -8.94 -9.10 -3.96
CA VAL A 140 -8.02 -9.61 -2.92
C VAL A 140 -8.78 -9.84 -1.60
N LEU A 141 -9.60 -8.88 -1.19
CA LEU A 141 -10.42 -9.02 0.02
C LEU A 141 -11.47 -10.12 -0.12
N GLY A 142 -12.13 -10.23 -1.29
CA GLY A 142 -13.09 -11.29 -1.57
C GLY A 142 -12.48 -12.70 -1.52
N LEU A 143 -11.22 -12.85 -1.94
CA LEU A 143 -10.49 -14.12 -1.87
C LEU A 143 -10.26 -14.58 -0.42
N LEU A 144 -10.20 -13.67 0.56
CA LEU A 144 -10.05 -14.05 1.97
C LEU A 144 -11.22 -14.91 2.46
N ARG A 145 -12.44 -14.66 1.95
CA ARG A 145 -13.63 -15.49 2.21
C ARG A 145 -13.49 -16.93 1.70
N ARG A 146 -12.53 -17.18 0.80
CA ARG A 146 -12.23 -18.49 0.21
C ARG A 146 -10.98 -19.14 0.81
N GLY A 147 -10.52 -18.64 1.97
CA GLY A 147 -9.36 -19.18 2.68
C GLY A 147 -8.01 -18.79 2.07
N PHE A 148 -7.99 -17.79 1.19
CA PHE A 148 -6.73 -17.21 0.74
C PHE A 148 -6.14 -16.35 1.86
N GLY A 149 -4.82 -16.33 1.95
CA GLY A 149 -4.11 -15.39 2.79
C GLY A 149 -3.75 -14.11 2.04
N LEU A 150 -3.74 -12.97 2.73
CA LEU A 150 -3.31 -11.66 2.26
C LEU A 150 -1.79 -11.51 2.38
N LEU A 151 -1.13 -11.11 1.29
CA LEU A 151 0.21 -10.54 1.32
C LEU A 151 0.16 -9.02 1.22
N SER A 152 -0.63 -8.48 0.29
CA SER A 152 -0.85 -7.05 0.09
C SER A 152 -2.03 -6.80 -0.86
N ASP A 153 -2.67 -5.65 -0.82
CA ASP A 153 -3.61 -5.22 -1.86
C ASP A 153 -2.99 -4.18 -2.83
N GLU A 154 -1.92 -3.51 -2.42
CA GLU A 154 -1.34 -2.38 -3.14
C GLU A 154 -0.04 -2.74 -3.89
N PHE A 155 0.88 -3.42 -3.21
CA PHE A 155 2.19 -3.78 -3.77
C PHE A 155 2.51 -5.25 -3.54
N ALA A 156 2.64 -6.00 -4.64
CA ALA A 156 3.29 -7.30 -4.62
C ALA A 156 4.80 -7.08 -4.53
N VAL A 157 5.39 -7.37 -3.36
CA VAL A 157 6.81 -7.17 -3.13
C VAL A 157 7.58 -8.47 -3.34
N ALA A 158 8.46 -8.48 -4.33
CA ALA A 158 9.34 -9.61 -4.62
C ALA A 158 10.61 -9.53 -3.79
N GLU A 159 10.93 -10.63 -3.10
CA GLU A 159 12.16 -10.77 -2.33
C GLU A 159 13.38 -10.87 -3.29
N PRO A 160 14.48 -10.15 -3.02
CA PRO A 160 15.64 -10.12 -3.92
C PRO A 160 16.25 -11.50 -4.14
N GLY A 161 16.52 -11.84 -5.39
CA GLY A 161 17.18 -13.10 -5.75
C GLY A 161 16.33 -14.36 -5.56
N THR A 162 15.06 -14.23 -5.17
CA THR A 162 14.13 -15.35 -5.02
C THR A 162 12.89 -15.13 -5.89
N GLN A 163 12.08 -16.18 -6.05
CA GLN A 163 10.74 -16.08 -6.64
C GLN A 163 9.66 -16.02 -5.55
N ARG A 164 9.94 -15.38 -4.40
CA ARG A 164 8.99 -15.29 -3.29
C ARG A 164 8.39 -13.90 -3.21
N ILE A 165 7.09 -13.85 -2.92
CA ILE A 165 6.39 -12.61 -2.60
C ILE A 165 6.29 -12.50 -1.08
N VAL A 166 6.73 -11.37 -0.54
CA VAL A 166 6.72 -11.11 0.91
C VAL A 166 5.51 -10.25 1.29
N PRO A 167 5.02 -10.35 2.55
CA PRO A 167 3.89 -9.54 2.99
C PRO A 167 4.24 -8.06 3.03
N TYR A 168 3.45 -7.21 2.37
CA TYR A 168 3.47 -5.76 2.52
C TYR A 168 2.13 -5.33 3.14
N ARG A 169 2.07 -5.43 4.46
CA ARG A 169 0.85 -5.30 5.29
C ARG A 169 0.52 -3.84 5.64
N ARG A 170 0.61 -2.94 4.66
CA ARG A 170 0.01 -1.61 4.78
C ARG A 170 -1.51 -1.79 4.94
N SER A 171 -2.15 -0.89 5.68
CA SER A 171 -3.60 -0.92 5.84
C SER A 171 -4.28 -0.78 4.47
N VAL A 172 -5.36 -1.53 4.28
CA VAL A 172 -6.08 -1.63 3.01
C VAL A 172 -7.08 -0.48 2.92
N HIS A 173 -7.06 0.26 1.82
CA HIS A 173 -7.95 1.39 1.60
C HIS A 173 -9.07 1.01 0.64
N ILE A 174 -10.32 1.08 1.11
CA ILE A 174 -11.50 0.63 0.36
C ILE A 174 -12.41 1.78 -0.06
N ARG A 175 -13.09 1.55 -1.19
CA ARG A 175 -14.10 2.47 -1.76
C ARG A 175 -15.52 2.02 -1.39
N PRO A 176 -16.52 2.91 -1.53
CA PRO A 176 -17.92 2.51 -1.61
C PRO A 176 -18.14 1.34 -2.55
N GLY A 177 -19.04 0.43 -2.20
CA GLY A 177 -19.27 -0.81 -2.92
C GLY A 177 -18.54 -2.02 -2.33
N THR A 178 -17.39 -1.82 -1.67
CA THR A 178 -16.62 -2.95 -1.13
C THR A 178 -17.33 -3.63 0.06
N PRO A 179 -17.83 -2.90 1.08
CA PRO A 179 -18.58 -3.51 2.18
C PRO A 179 -19.91 -4.11 1.76
N GLU A 180 -20.51 -3.63 0.66
CA GLU A 180 -21.73 -4.19 0.09
C GLU A 180 -21.48 -5.58 -0.52
N LEU A 181 -20.30 -5.78 -1.12
CA LEU A 181 -19.90 -7.03 -1.74
C LEU A 181 -19.28 -8.03 -0.74
N ILE A 182 -18.81 -7.54 0.41
CA ILE A 182 -18.09 -8.29 1.43
C ILE A 182 -18.74 -7.98 2.80
N PRO A 183 -19.80 -8.72 3.19
CA PRO A 183 -20.57 -8.44 4.39
C PRO A 183 -19.76 -8.45 5.70
N GLU A 184 -18.67 -9.23 5.75
CA GLU A 184 -17.75 -9.30 6.90
C GLU A 184 -17.06 -7.95 7.18
N LEU A 185 -17.06 -7.04 6.21
CA LEU A 185 -16.50 -5.69 6.32
C LEU A 185 -17.55 -4.62 6.65
N SER A 186 -18.82 -4.99 6.83
CA SER A 186 -19.92 -4.03 7.04
C SER A 186 -19.73 -3.09 8.24
N PHE A 187 -18.98 -3.51 9.27
CA PHE A 187 -18.65 -2.70 10.45
C PHE A 187 -17.95 -1.37 10.11
N VAL A 188 -17.25 -1.27 8.97
CA VAL A 188 -16.57 -0.03 8.58
C VAL A 188 -17.55 1.10 8.30
N ARG A 189 -18.82 0.80 7.99
CA ARG A 189 -19.86 1.81 7.74
C ARG A 189 -20.22 2.63 8.96
N GLU A 190 -19.92 2.13 10.15
CA GLU A 190 -20.10 2.83 11.42
C GLU A 190 -18.94 3.77 11.73
N ARG A 191 -17.85 3.72 10.94
CA ARG A 191 -16.65 4.56 11.11
C ARG A 191 -16.73 5.83 10.26
N PRO A 192 -16.12 6.94 10.71
CA PRO A 192 -15.96 8.13 9.89
C PRO A 192 -15.22 7.83 8.58
N GLN A 193 -15.68 8.41 7.48
CA GLN A 193 -14.98 8.32 6.21
C GLN A 193 -13.67 9.12 6.25
N VAL A 194 -12.58 8.52 5.75
CA VAL A 194 -11.22 9.09 5.77
C VAL A 194 -10.88 9.90 4.53
N ARG A 195 -11.62 9.70 3.42
CA ARG A 195 -11.53 10.43 2.15
C ARG A 195 -10.13 10.57 1.56
N LEU A 196 -9.34 9.50 1.44
CA LEU A 196 -7.93 9.57 1.00
C LEU A 196 -7.71 9.81 -0.52
N GLY A 197 -8.62 10.52 -1.19
CA GLY A 197 -8.61 10.72 -2.64
C GLY A 197 -9.04 9.47 -3.43
N GLY A 198 -9.26 9.62 -4.74
CA GLY A 198 -9.55 8.50 -5.64
C GLY A 198 -10.81 7.67 -5.29
N GLY A 199 -11.76 8.26 -4.57
CA GLY A 199 -12.98 7.60 -4.08
C GLY A 199 -12.78 6.67 -2.88
N ILE A 200 -11.61 6.70 -2.23
CA ILE A 200 -11.33 5.93 -1.01
C ILE A 200 -12.09 6.54 0.16
N GLU A 201 -12.79 5.70 0.93
CA GLU A 201 -13.61 6.17 2.04
C GLU A 201 -13.26 5.53 3.38
N TRP A 202 -12.73 4.30 3.41
CA TRP A 202 -12.40 3.64 4.67
C TRP A 202 -11.02 2.97 4.62
N THR A 203 -10.43 2.81 5.80
CA THR A 203 -9.19 2.08 6.02
C THR A 203 -9.47 0.83 6.85
N LEU A 204 -8.86 -0.28 6.44
CA LEU A 204 -8.86 -1.55 7.15
C LEU A 204 -7.43 -1.83 7.60
N THR A 205 -7.21 -1.79 8.92
CA THR A 205 -5.91 -2.19 9.48
C THR A 205 -5.72 -3.70 9.37
N PRO A 206 -4.47 -4.20 9.48
CA PRO A 206 -4.25 -5.65 9.56
C PRO A 206 -4.97 -6.32 10.75
N ALA A 207 -5.21 -5.59 11.84
CA ALA A 207 -6.01 -6.07 12.96
C ALA A 207 -7.49 -6.21 12.59
N ASP A 208 -8.07 -5.23 11.88
CA ASP A 208 -9.43 -5.31 11.35
C ASP A 208 -9.60 -6.53 10.44
N LEU A 209 -8.64 -6.75 9.55
CA LEU A 209 -8.65 -7.88 8.63
C LEU A 209 -8.51 -9.22 9.35
N ALA A 210 -7.62 -9.31 10.36
CA ALA A 210 -7.48 -10.52 11.16
C ALA A 210 -8.73 -10.83 12.01
N GLN A 211 -9.46 -9.80 12.43
CA GLN A 211 -10.74 -9.95 13.13
C GLN A 211 -11.84 -10.42 12.17
N ALA A 212 -11.97 -9.79 11.00
CA ALA A 212 -12.98 -10.14 10.00
C ALA A 212 -12.72 -11.50 9.35
N PHE A 213 -11.45 -11.84 9.15
CA PHE A 213 -10.99 -13.07 8.49
C PHE A 213 -9.85 -13.72 9.31
N PRO A 214 -10.19 -14.52 10.34
CA PRO A 214 -9.19 -15.16 11.19
C PRO A 214 -8.16 -15.97 10.40
N GLY A 215 -6.87 -15.72 10.65
CA GLY A 215 -5.76 -16.41 9.96
C GLY A 215 -5.46 -15.89 8.54
N CYS A 216 -6.07 -14.80 8.10
CA CYS A 216 -5.89 -14.31 6.73
C CYS A 216 -4.51 -13.69 6.48
N LEU A 217 -3.71 -13.32 7.48
CA LEU A 217 -2.42 -12.66 7.25
C LEU A 217 -1.35 -13.70 6.87
N ALA A 218 -1.03 -13.81 5.58
CA ALA A 218 -0.11 -14.82 5.07
C ALA A 218 1.36 -14.51 5.39
N ALA A 219 2.17 -15.56 5.45
CA ALA A 219 3.62 -15.48 5.36
C ALA A 219 4.08 -15.43 3.89
N ALA A 220 5.35 -15.12 3.66
CA ALA A 220 5.92 -15.12 2.32
C ALA A 220 5.76 -16.48 1.62
N ALA A 221 5.53 -16.46 0.31
CA ALA A 221 5.27 -17.67 -0.48
C ALA A 221 5.87 -17.56 -1.89
N PRO A 222 6.26 -18.69 -2.52
CA PRO A 222 6.74 -18.69 -3.90
C PRO A 222 5.63 -18.26 -4.86
N LEU A 223 5.95 -17.36 -5.79
CA LEU A 223 5.09 -16.98 -6.88
C LEU A 223 4.88 -18.17 -7.81
N ARG A 224 3.62 -18.51 -8.04
CA ARG A 224 3.23 -19.57 -8.99
C ARG A 224 2.17 -19.12 -9.98
N ASN A 225 1.43 -18.06 -9.65
CA ASN A 225 0.30 -17.62 -10.46
C ASN A 225 0.26 -16.10 -10.61
N VAL A 226 -0.07 -15.63 -11.81
CA VAL A 226 -0.36 -14.23 -12.13
C VAL A 226 -1.68 -14.16 -12.88
N LEU A 227 -2.59 -13.32 -12.38
CA LEU A 227 -3.83 -12.96 -13.05
C LEU A 227 -3.79 -11.49 -13.45
N LEU A 228 -3.97 -11.24 -14.74
CA LEU A 228 -4.11 -9.90 -15.30
C LEU A 228 -5.60 -9.60 -15.47
N LEU A 229 -6.10 -8.58 -14.78
CA LEU A 229 -7.49 -8.16 -14.88
C LEU A 229 -7.79 -7.61 -16.28
N GLU A 230 -8.90 -8.05 -16.85
CA GLU A 230 -9.40 -7.65 -18.15
C GLU A 230 -10.51 -6.61 -18.03
N GLY A 231 -10.13 -5.34 -18.05
CA GLY A 231 -11.08 -4.22 -18.06
C GLY A 231 -11.78 -4.00 -16.72
N ALA A 232 -12.87 -3.22 -16.75
CA ALA A 232 -13.66 -2.99 -15.55
C ALA A 232 -14.48 -4.24 -15.18
N PRO A 233 -14.78 -4.47 -13.89
CA PRO A 233 -15.68 -5.54 -13.46
C PRO A 233 -17.04 -5.48 -14.16
N GLN A 234 -17.54 -6.65 -14.58
CA GLN A 234 -18.83 -6.80 -15.25
C GLN A 234 -19.71 -7.77 -14.45
N PRO A 235 -20.46 -7.31 -13.44
CA PRO A 235 -21.19 -8.20 -12.53
C PRO A 235 -22.16 -9.18 -13.20
N GLN A 236 -22.65 -8.84 -14.40
CA GLN A 236 -23.55 -9.64 -15.22
C GLN A 236 -22.83 -10.70 -16.08
N ALA A 237 -21.51 -10.56 -16.26
CA ALA A 237 -20.73 -11.46 -17.10
C ALA A 237 -20.24 -12.69 -16.30
N GLU A 238 -20.15 -13.82 -16.99
CA GLU A 238 -19.52 -15.02 -16.41
C GLU A 238 -17.99 -14.80 -16.30
N PRO A 239 -17.40 -15.01 -15.11
CA PRO A 239 -15.96 -14.89 -14.94
C PRO A 239 -15.24 -15.96 -15.75
N ALA A 240 -14.14 -15.60 -16.38
CA ALA A 240 -13.37 -16.50 -17.21
C ALA A 240 -11.87 -16.23 -17.03
N ILE A 241 -11.09 -17.31 -17.01
CA ILE A 241 -9.64 -17.27 -16.94
C ILE A 241 -9.07 -17.83 -18.24
N THR A 242 -8.27 -17.02 -18.94
CA THR A 242 -7.67 -17.39 -20.23
C THR A 242 -6.15 -17.32 -20.13
N PRO A 243 -5.41 -18.43 -20.35
CA PRO A 243 -3.94 -18.42 -20.30
C PRO A 243 -3.30 -17.38 -21.21
N VAL A 244 -2.19 -16.80 -20.77
CA VAL A 244 -1.37 -15.90 -21.58
C VAL A 244 0.11 -16.24 -21.47
N PRO A 245 0.91 -15.98 -22.51
CA PRO A 245 2.36 -16.09 -22.42
C PRO A 245 2.94 -15.24 -21.29
N ALA A 246 3.93 -15.78 -20.55
CA ALA A 246 4.61 -15.07 -19.47
C ALA A 246 5.20 -13.72 -19.93
N ALA A 247 5.63 -13.60 -21.19
CA ALA A 247 6.10 -12.33 -21.77
C ALA A 247 5.03 -11.22 -21.77
N LEU A 248 3.76 -11.56 -22.01
CA LEU A 248 2.67 -10.58 -21.93
C LEU A 248 2.40 -10.15 -20.48
N ALA A 249 2.48 -11.10 -19.54
CA ALA A 249 2.40 -10.79 -18.12
C ALA A 249 3.57 -9.92 -17.66
N ALA A 250 4.79 -10.18 -18.13
CA ALA A 250 5.96 -9.38 -17.80
C ALA A 250 5.77 -7.91 -18.19
N ILE A 251 5.33 -7.66 -19.43
CA ILE A 251 5.06 -6.30 -19.91
C ILE A 251 3.94 -5.63 -19.10
N ALA A 252 2.90 -6.38 -18.74
CA ALA A 252 1.79 -5.85 -17.94
C ALA A 252 2.21 -5.48 -16.51
N LEU A 253 3.00 -6.33 -15.84
CA LEU A 253 3.54 -6.08 -14.51
C LEU A 253 4.56 -4.94 -14.51
N LEU A 254 5.40 -4.84 -15.55
CA LEU A 254 6.40 -3.79 -15.68
C LEU A 254 5.76 -2.40 -15.69
N ARG A 255 4.60 -2.23 -16.34
CA ARG A 255 3.84 -0.97 -16.32
C ARG A 255 3.36 -0.55 -14.93
N GLY A 256 3.19 -1.51 -14.01
CA GLY A 256 2.83 -1.26 -12.62
C GLY A 256 4.05 -1.20 -11.68
N THR A 257 5.27 -1.37 -12.19
CA THR A 257 6.48 -1.42 -11.36
C THR A 257 7.08 -0.04 -11.24
N TRP A 258 7.14 0.51 -10.02
CA TRP A 258 7.65 1.87 -9.78
C TRP A 258 9.07 2.06 -10.32
N ALA A 259 9.96 1.09 -10.06
CA ALA A 259 11.35 1.11 -10.49
C ALA A 259 11.53 1.07 -12.03
N ALA A 260 10.52 0.64 -12.80
CA ALA A 260 10.61 0.63 -14.27
C ALA A 260 10.75 2.05 -14.85
N SER A 261 10.34 3.08 -14.10
CA SER A 261 10.57 4.49 -14.45
C SER A 261 12.03 4.92 -14.32
N LEU A 262 12.84 4.17 -13.54
CA LEU A 262 14.26 4.44 -13.32
C LEU A 262 15.17 3.63 -14.26
N GLY A 263 14.74 2.42 -14.65
CA GLY A 263 15.51 1.54 -15.54
C GLY A 263 14.64 0.45 -16.15
N PHE A 264 14.29 0.60 -17.43
CA PHE A 264 13.39 -0.33 -18.12
C PHE A 264 14.00 -1.73 -18.33
N ALA A 265 15.26 -1.81 -18.76
CA ALA A 265 15.94 -3.07 -19.06
C ALA A 265 16.08 -3.94 -17.81
N ASP A 266 16.63 -3.37 -16.73
CA ASP A 266 16.77 -4.04 -15.43
C ASP A 266 15.42 -4.49 -14.87
N GLY A 267 14.39 -3.64 -15.00
CA GLY A 267 13.03 -3.99 -14.57
C GLY A 267 12.46 -5.18 -15.35
N LEU A 268 12.67 -5.21 -16.67
CA LEU A 268 12.21 -6.30 -17.52
C LEU A 268 12.93 -7.62 -17.22
N GLU A 269 14.25 -7.59 -17.07
CA GLU A 269 15.06 -8.77 -16.73
C GLU A 269 14.58 -9.41 -15.42
N ARG A 270 14.39 -8.59 -14.38
CA ARG A 270 13.96 -9.07 -13.06
C ARG A 270 12.55 -9.63 -13.05
N ILE A 271 11.60 -8.98 -13.73
CA ILE A 271 10.25 -9.52 -13.89
C ILE A 271 10.30 -10.83 -14.70
N GLY A 272 11.14 -10.89 -15.74
CA GLY A 272 11.38 -12.12 -16.50
C GLY A 272 11.83 -13.28 -15.61
N HIS A 273 12.82 -13.06 -14.76
CA HIS A 273 13.26 -14.04 -13.76
C HIS A 273 12.16 -14.41 -12.76
N LEU A 274 11.44 -13.42 -12.24
CA LEU A 274 10.34 -13.63 -11.30
C LEU A 274 9.26 -14.53 -11.90
N LEU A 275 8.99 -14.41 -13.21
CA LEU A 275 7.96 -15.17 -13.93
C LEU A 275 8.44 -16.52 -14.49
N GLY A 276 9.68 -16.93 -14.24
CA GLY A 276 10.17 -18.25 -14.65
C GLY A 276 9.31 -19.39 -14.09
N GLY A 277 8.63 -20.15 -14.95
CA GLY A 277 7.74 -21.25 -14.53
C GLY A 277 6.44 -20.80 -13.85
N VAL A 278 6.07 -19.52 -13.94
CA VAL A 278 4.84 -18.96 -13.34
C VAL A 278 3.68 -19.06 -14.35
N ARG A 279 2.54 -19.60 -13.90
CA ARG A 279 1.31 -19.63 -14.68
C ARG A 279 0.76 -18.21 -14.80
N CYS A 280 0.55 -17.77 -16.03
CA CYS A 280 0.03 -16.44 -16.32
C CYS A 280 -1.29 -16.56 -17.06
N ALA A 281 -2.31 -15.82 -16.62
CA ALA A 281 -3.60 -15.78 -17.29
C ALA A 281 -4.23 -14.38 -17.20
N ARG A 282 -5.23 -14.12 -18.05
CA ARG A 282 -6.15 -13.01 -17.92
C ARG A 282 -7.39 -13.45 -17.17
N LEU A 283 -7.97 -12.54 -16.39
CA LEU A 283 -9.21 -12.75 -15.67
C LEU A 283 -10.24 -11.70 -16.12
N ARG A 284 -11.34 -12.17 -16.70
CA ARG A 284 -12.57 -11.38 -16.81
C ARG A 284 -13.30 -11.43 -15.47
N VAL A 285 -13.49 -10.27 -14.86
CA VAL A 285 -14.12 -10.16 -13.53
C VAL A 285 -15.64 -10.07 -13.69
N GLY A 286 -16.35 -11.06 -13.13
CA GLY A 286 -17.80 -11.12 -13.05
C GLY A 286 -18.33 -10.63 -11.70
N ALA A 287 -19.44 -11.22 -11.22
CA ALA A 287 -19.84 -11.10 -9.82
C ALA A 287 -18.73 -11.61 -8.88
N LEU A 288 -18.57 -10.99 -7.69
CA LEU A 288 -17.42 -11.24 -6.81
C LEU A 288 -17.31 -12.72 -6.41
N ASP A 289 -18.38 -13.30 -5.89
CA ASP A 289 -18.38 -14.71 -5.43
C ASP A 289 -18.04 -15.66 -6.58
N ALA A 290 -18.74 -15.54 -7.71
CA ALA A 290 -18.47 -16.35 -8.90
C ALA A 290 -17.02 -16.19 -9.42
N THR A 291 -16.45 -14.98 -9.33
CA THR A 291 -15.08 -14.70 -9.73
C THR A 291 -14.09 -15.39 -8.79
N THR A 292 -14.31 -15.31 -7.48
CA THR A 292 -13.45 -16.00 -6.49
C THR A 292 -13.55 -17.52 -6.60
N ASP A 293 -14.73 -18.08 -6.92
CA ASP A 293 -14.93 -19.49 -7.26
C ASP A 293 -14.13 -19.89 -8.50
N CYS A 294 -14.17 -19.07 -9.56
CA CYS A 294 -13.43 -19.30 -10.80
C CYS A 294 -11.92 -19.36 -10.54
N ILE A 295 -11.40 -18.42 -9.75
CA ILE A 295 -9.98 -18.39 -9.36
C ILE A 295 -9.58 -19.63 -8.58
N ALA A 296 -10.36 -20.00 -7.54
CA ALA A 296 -10.07 -21.18 -6.73
C ALA A 296 -10.01 -22.46 -7.59
N ARG A 297 -11.03 -22.69 -8.44
CA ARG A 297 -11.06 -23.84 -9.35
C ARG A 297 -9.88 -23.87 -10.33
N TRP A 298 -9.50 -22.72 -10.88
CA TRP A 298 -8.36 -22.63 -11.81
C TRP A 298 -7.00 -22.91 -11.13
N LEU A 299 -6.87 -22.58 -9.84
CA LEU A 299 -5.69 -22.92 -9.04
C LEU A 299 -5.66 -24.41 -8.65
N GLU A 300 -6.83 -25.02 -8.44
CA GLU A 300 -6.96 -26.43 -8.04
C GLU A 300 -6.84 -27.41 -9.21
N ALA A 301 -7.15 -26.99 -10.44
CA ALA A 301 -7.13 -27.85 -11.62
C ALA A 301 -5.73 -28.41 -11.99
N ASP A 302 -4.66 -27.87 -11.40
CA ASP A 302 -3.26 -28.27 -11.63
C ASP A 302 -2.58 -28.79 -10.34
N LEU A 303 -3.35 -29.18 -9.32
CA LEU A 303 -2.88 -29.93 -8.13
C LEU A 303 -3.08 -31.43 -8.32
#